data_AF-A0A918T9P6-F1
#
_entry.id   AF-A0A918T9P6-F1
#
_cell.length_a   1.000
_cell.length_b   1.000
_cell.length_c   1.000
_cell.angle_alpha   90.00
_cell.angle_beta   90.00
_cell.angle_gamma   90.00
#
_symmetry.space_group_name_H-M   'P 1'
#
loop_
_entity.id
_entity.type
_entity.pdbx_description
1 polymer ?
#
loop_
_entity_poly.entity_id
_entity_poly.type
_entity_poly.pdbx_seq_one_letter_code
_entity_poly.pdbx_strand_id
1 'polypeptide(L)'
;MSRPETPIADGAACALAAWLRARRHAAQLSYLDLAQRTSLSASTLSRAASGNRVPSLAVVRAYAQACGADPDEAERLWKQAWYDSTAKKRPLRYRIHVDCVRTYADLHAALIDLYHRQGSPPYRQLEARAGGHGQLPHATVGRVLSRQSRPRQEFVLAFVQACGDRSGSQLAAWSRA
;
A
#
# COMPACT_ATOMS: atom_id res chain seq x y z
N MET A 1 4.45 26.03 -29.47
CA MET A 1 3.37 25.04 -29.62
C MET A 1 3.63 23.88 -28.67
N SER A 2 2.72 23.65 -27.72
CA SER A 2 2.89 22.64 -26.67
C SER A 2 2.65 21.26 -27.27
N ARG A 3 3.66 20.38 -27.17
CA ARG A 3 3.56 18.97 -27.55
C ARG A 3 2.35 18.36 -26.81
N PRO A 4 1.43 17.67 -27.50
CA PRO A 4 0.28 17.05 -26.85
C PRO A 4 0.76 16.11 -25.74
N GLU A 5 0.18 16.23 -24.56
CA GLU A 5 0.46 15.27 -23.49
C GLU A 5 0.00 13.89 -23.93
N THR A 6 0.85 12.89 -23.73
CA THR A 6 0.49 11.51 -24.03
C THR A 6 -0.76 11.10 -23.22
N PRO A 7 -1.65 10.29 -23.82
CA PRO A 7 -2.76 9.69 -23.09
C PRO A 7 -2.25 8.97 -21.84
N ILE A 8 -2.96 9.13 -20.73
CA ILE A 8 -2.65 8.42 -19.49
C ILE A 8 -2.99 6.95 -19.74
N ALA A 9 -2.01 6.07 -19.60
CA ALA A 9 -2.25 4.63 -19.75
C ALA A 9 -3.11 4.09 -18.59
N ASP A 10 -3.97 3.11 -18.89
CA ASP A 10 -4.76 2.42 -17.88
C ASP A 10 -3.84 1.69 -16.90
N GLY A 11 -3.89 2.10 -15.63
CA GLY A 11 -2.90 1.66 -14.66
C GLY A 11 -3.15 2.21 -13.26
N ALA A 12 -2.45 1.65 -12.27
CA ALA A 12 -2.57 2.05 -10.87
C ALA A 12 -2.22 3.52 -10.63
N ALA A 13 -1.37 4.12 -11.48
CA ALA A 13 -1.02 5.54 -11.40
C ALA A 13 -1.96 6.44 -12.23
N CYS A 14 -2.99 5.91 -12.90
CA CYS A 14 -3.86 6.67 -13.79
C CYS A 14 -4.63 7.77 -13.05
N ALA A 15 -5.33 7.41 -11.96
CA ALA A 15 -6.09 8.37 -11.16
C ALA A 15 -5.19 9.47 -10.56
N LEU A 16 -4.02 9.09 -10.03
CA LEU A 16 -3.03 10.03 -9.51
C LEU A 16 -2.51 10.97 -10.60
N ALA A 17 -2.17 10.44 -11.78
CA ALA A 17 -1.67 11.25 -12.89
C ALA A 17 -2.74 12.22 -13.43
N ALA A 18 -3.99 11.77 -13.53
CA ALA A 18 -5.12 12.60 -13.94
C ALA A 18 -5.34 13.74 -12.94
N TRP A 19 -5.28 13.45 -11.64
CA TRP A 19 -5.39 14.45 -10.60
C TRP A 19 -4.26 15.48 -10.67
N LEU A 20 -3.00 15.04 -10.83
CA LEU A 20 -1.85 15.94 -10.97
C LEU A 20 -2.00 16.87 -12.18
N ARG A 21 -2.42 16.35 -13.34
CA ARG A 21 -2.71 17.17 -14.53
C ARG A 21 -3.83 18.17 -14.27
N ALA A 22 -4.92 17.73 -13.65
CA ALA A 22 -6.05 18.60 -13.33
C ALA A 22 -5.63 19.76 -12.40
N ARG A 23 -4.79 19.48 -11.38
CA ARG A 23 -4.25 20.53 -10.50
C ARG A 23 -3.33 21.49 -11.25
N ARG A 24 -2.46 21.00 -12.13
CA ARG A 24 -1.59 21.85 -12.96
C ARG A 24 -2.40 22.75 -13.89
N HIS A 25 -3.44 22.21 -14.54
CA HIS A 25 -4.34 22.98 -15.40
C HIS A 25 -5.13 24.03 -14.63
N ALA A 26 -5.63 23.70 -13.43
CA ALA A 26 -6.29 24.66 -12.56
C ALA A 26 -5.36 25.80 -12.11
N ALA A 27 -4.09 25.49 -11.86
CA ALA A 27 -3.06 26.46 -11.51
C ALA A 27 -2.51 27.26 -12.72
N GLN A 28 -2.90 26.92 -13.95
CA GLN A 28 -2.39 27.53 -15.20
C GLN A 28 -0.85 27.47 -15.33
N LEU A 29 -0.21 26.44 -14.78
CA LEU A 29 1.25 26.29 -14.81
C LEU A 29 1.71 25.38 -15.95
N SER A 30 2.78 25.78 -16.65
CA SER A 30 3.52 24.85 -17.50
C SER A 30 4.42 23.93 -16.65
N TYR A 31 4.92 22.84 -17.23
CA TYR A 31 5.91 22.01 -16.55
C TYR A 31 7.22 22.77 -16.26
N LEU A 32 7.53 23.81 -17.04
CA LEU A 32 8.69 24.67 -16.80
C LEU A 32 8.46 25.58 -15.59
N ASP A 33 7.27 26.21 -15.49
CA ASP A 33 6.92 27.04 -14.33
C ASP A 33 6.87 26.19 -13.05
N LEU A 34 6.35 24.98 -13.15
CA LEU A 34 6.32 24.04 -12.04
C LEU A 34 7.74 23.61 -11.62
N ALA A 35 8.65 23.45 -12.59
CA ALA A 35 10.06 23.15 -12.34
C ALA A 35 10.84 24.34 -11.75
N GLN A 36 10.39 25.58 -11.97
CA GLN A 36 10.96 26.74 -11.29
C GLN A 36 10.46 26.86 -9.85
N ARG A 37 9.22 26.43 -9.59
CA ARG A 37 8.60 26.44 -8.25
C ARG A 37 8.96 25.24 -7.38
N THR A 38 9.58 24.21 -7.98
CA THR A 38 10.03 23.00 -7.28
C THR A 38 11.51 22.77 -7.53
N SER A 39 12.18 22.03 -6.65
CA SER A 39 13.57 21.60 -6.91
C SER A 39 13.65 20.41 -7.90
N LEU A 40 12.71 20.29 -8.83
CA LEU A 40 12.52 19.15 -9.72
C LEU A 40 12.56 19.56 -11.18
N SER A 41 13.11 18.71 -12.05
CA SER A 41 13.15 18.99 -13.48
C SER A 41 11.76 18.83 -14.14
N ALA A 42 11.50 19.64 -15.18
CA ALA A 42 10.27 19.54 -15.97
C ALA A 42 10.03 18.13 -16.54
N SER A 43 11.09 17.41 -16.89
CA SER A 43 11.02 16.02 -17.34
C SER A 43 10.62 15.04 -16.24
N THR A 44 10.99 15.30 -14.99
CA THR A 44 10.54 14.50 -13.84
C THR A 44 9.07 14.73 -13.53
N LEU A 45 8.62 15.98 -13.60
CA LEU A 45 7.23 16.37 -13.38
C LEU A 45 6.30 15.85 -14.49
N SER A 46 6.74 15.92 -15.75
CA SER A 46 6.02 15.32 -16.88
C SER A 46 5.93 13.80 -16.76
N ARG A 47 7.02 13.12 -16.35
CA ARG A 47 6.98 11.67 -16.05
C ARG A 47 6.05 11.34 -14.90
N ALA A 48 6.00 12.17 -13.86
CA ALA A 48 5.07 11.96 -12.74
C ALA A 48 3.60 12.05 -13.18
N ALA A 49 3.30 12.95 -14.11
CA ALA A 49 1.98 13.12 -14.72
C ALA A 49 1.71 12.17 -15.91
N SER A 50 2.60 11.22 -16.21
CA SER A 50 2.42 10.30 -17.36
C SER A 50 1.50 9.12 -17.07
N GLY A 51 1.33 8.74 -15.80
CA GLY A 51 0.57 7.54 -15.40
C GLY A 51 1.28 6.21 -15.67
N ASN A 52 2.49 6.21 -16.23
CA ASN A 52 3.23 4.97 -16.53
C ASN A 52 3.79 4.28 -15.27
N ARG A 53 4.06 5.06 -14.22
CA ARG A 53 4.56 4.56 -12.93
C ARG A 53 4.10 5.45 -11.79
N VAL A 54 3.99 4.89 -10.59
CA VAL A 54 3.75 5.66 -9.37
C VAL A 54 5.03 6.44 -9.05
N PRO A 55 5.00 7.79 -8.98
CA PRO A 55 6.14 8.61 -8.59
C PRO A 55 6.47 8.44 -7.10
N SER A 56 7.59 8.99 -6.61
CA SER A 56 7.84 9.03 -5.16
C SER A 56 6.89 10.03 -4.48
N LEU A 57 6.56 9.77 -3.21
CA LEU A 57 5.69 10.65 -2.42
C LEU A 57 6.23 12.09 -2.35
N ALA A 58 7.55 12.27 -2.26
CA ALA A 58 8.19 13.57 -2.26
C ALA A 58 7.88 14.38 -3.54
N VAL A 59 7.91 13.72 -4.71
CA VAL A 59 7.59 14.37 -5.99
C VAL A 59 6.12 14.76 -6.04
N VAL A 60 5.22 13.89 -5.59
CA VAL A 60 3.77 14.16 -5.58
C VAL A 60 3.41 15.31 -4.64
N ARG A 61 4.00 15.35 -3.44
CA ARG A 61 3.79 16.43 -2.47
C ARG A 61 4.33 17.76 -2.98
N ALA A 62 5.55 17.78 -3.52
CA ALA A 62 6.13 19.00 -4.10
C ALA A 62 5.30 19.53 -5.29
N TYR A 63 4.78 18.62 -6.13
CA TYR A 63 3.89 18.97 -7.24
C TYR A 63 2.59 19.59 -6.73
N ALA A 64 1.92 18.95 -5.76
CA ALA A 64 0.69 19.44 -5.17
C ALA A 64 0.87 20.82 -4.53
N GLN A 65 1.93 20.98 -3.74
CA GLN A 65 2.29 22.25 -3.11
C GLN A 65 2.54 23.36 -4.15
N ALA A 66 3.29 23.09 -5.21
CA ALA A 66 3.57 24.07 -6.27
C ALA A 66 2.32 24.48 -7.07
N CYS A 67 1.32 23.58 -7.16
CA CYS A 67 0.02 23.86 -7.74
C CYS A 67 -0.98 24.50 -6.76
N GLY A 68 -0.62 24.69 -5.49
CA GLY A 68 -1.54 25.19 -4.46
C GLY A 68 -2.62 24.17 -4.04
N ALA A 69 -2.40 22.88 -4.29
CA ALA A 69 -3.29 21.80 -3.88
C ALA A 69 -2.90 21.26 -2.49
N ASP A 70 -3.87 20.66 -1.81
CA ASP A 70 -3.68 20.02 -0.51
C ASP A 70 -2.68 18.84 -0.60
N PRO A 71 -1.55 18.89 0.13
CA PRO A 71 -0.56 17.81 0.17
C PRO A 71 -1.12 16.50 0.76
N ASP A 72 -2.09 16.59 1.67
CA ASP A 72 -2.68 15.41 2.33
C ASP A 72 -3.58 14.63 1.37
N GLU A 73 -4.33 15.34 0.53
CA GLU A 73 -5.09 14.74 -0.57
C GLU A 73 -4.16 14.07 -1.59
N ALA A 74 -3.05 14.74 -1.93
CA ALA A 74 -2.05 14.18 -2.82
C ALA A 74 -1.44 12.88 -2.25
N GLU A 75 -1.21 12.83 -0.94
CA GLU A 75 -0.72 11.66 -0.24
C GLU A 75 -1.75 10.51 -0.19
N ARG A 76 -3.04 10.82 0.02
CA ARG A 76 -4.12 9.82 -0.06
C ARG A 76 -4.18 9.14 -1.42
N LEU A 77 -4.19 9.93 -2.50
CA LEU A 77 -4.20 9.42 -3.87
C LEU A 77 -2.91 8.65 -4.20
N TRP A 78 -1.76 9.11 -3.68
CA TRP A 78 -0.50 8.40 -3.82
C TRP A 78 -0.54 7.03 -3.13
N LYS A 79 -1.08 6.94 -1.91
CA LYS A 79 -1.23 5.67 -1.17
C LYS A 79 -2.10 4.68 -1.94
N GLN A 80 -3.22 5.13 -2.50
CA GLN A 80 -4.10 4.30 -3.33
C GLN A 80 -3.37 3.81 -4.59
N ALA A 81 -2.76 4.71 -5.35
CA ALA A 81 -2.00 4.35 -6.55
C ALA A 81 -0.84 3.40 -6.25
N TRP A 82 -0.15 3.62 -5.12
CA TRP A 82 0.94 2.75 -4.70
C TRP A 82 0.41 1.36 -4.34
N TYR A 83 -0.65 1.28 -3.52
CA TYR A 83 -1.33 0.04 -3.18
C TYR A 83 -1.75 -0.74 -4.43
N ASP A 84 -2.44 -0.12 -5.38
CA ASP A 84 -2.92 -0.77 -6.60
C ASP A 84 -1.77 -1.30 -7.48
N SER A 85 -0.65 -0.58 -7.53
CA SER A 85 0.51 -1.03 -8.31
C SER A 85 1.27 -2.17 -7.61
N THR A 86 1.27 -2.21 -6.27
CA THR A 86 1.75 -3.39 -5.53
C THR A 86 0.77 -4.55 -5.61
N ALA A 87 -0.54 -4.27 -5.67
CA ALA A 87 -1.59 -5.26 -5.77
C ALA A 87 -1.58 -5.96 -7.13
N LYS A 88 -1.34 -5.25 -8.24
CA LYS A 88 -1.16 -5.87 -9.57
C LYS A 88 0.10 -6.73 -9.69
N LYS A 89 1.16 -6.43 -8.91
CA LYS A 89 2.35 -7.30 -8.78
C LYS A 89 2.12 -8.50 -7.86
N ARG A 90 1.02 -8.51 -7.10
CA ARG A 90 0.57 -9.67 -6.33
C ARG A 90 -0.35 -10.49 -7.25
N PRO A 91 0.00 -11.73 -7.60
CA PRO A 91 -0.94 -12.56 -8.35
C PRO A 91 -2.27 -12.62 -7.58
N LEU A 92 -3.39 -12.40 -8.30
CA LEU A 92 -4.78 -12.37 -7.82
C LEU A 92 -5.27 -13.73 -7.28
N ARG A 93 -4.50 -14.38 -6.40
CA ARG A 93 -4.81 -15.70 -5.81
C ARG A 93 -5.11 -15.66 -4.32
N TYR A 94 -5.36 -14.50 -3.72
CA TYR A 94 -5.51 -14.41 -2.26
C TYR A 94 -6.75 -13.70 -1.78
N ARG A 95 -7.90 -14.30 -2.10
CA ARG A 95 -8.90 -14.54 -1.05
C ARG A 95 -8.79 -16.02 -0.69
N ILE A 96 -7.70 -16.44 -0.04
CA ILE A 96 -7.72 -17.79 0.55
C ILE A 96 -8.72 -17.73 1.69
N HIS A 97 -9.90 -18.30 1.44
CA HIS A 97 -10.79 -18.71 2.51
C HIS A 97 -9.98 -19.66 3.38
N VAL A 98 -9.93 -19.40 4.68
CA VAL A 98 -9.11 -20.18 5.62
C VAL A 98 -9.38 -21.68 5.54
N ASP A 99 -10.59 -22.07 5.14
CA ASP A 99 -10.98 -23.47 4.89
C ASP A 99 -10.27 -24.13 3.68
N CYS A 100 -9.50 -23.37 2.89
CA CYS A 100 -8.76 -23.86 1.72
C CYS A 100 -7.22 -23.80 1.91
N VAL A 101 -6.73 -23.49 3.11
CA VAL A 101 -5.30 -23.53 3.43
C VAL A 101 -4.84 -24.98 3.45
N ARG A 102 -4.12 -25.41 2.41
CA ARG A 102 -3.60 -26.78 2.29
C ARG A 102 -2.08 -26.86 2.34
N THR A 103 -1.40 -25.74 2.16
CA THR A 103 0.05 -25.66 2.17
C THR A 103 0.55 -24.53 3.06
N TYR A 104 1.81 -24.61 3.48
CA TYR A 104 2.46 -23.53 4.24
C TYR A 104 2.52 -22.21 3.43
N ALA A 105 2.63 -22.28 2.11
CA ALA A 105 2.57 -21.10 1.25
C ALA A 105 1.16 -20.46 1.30
N ASP A 106 0.12 -21.30 1.37
CA ASP A 106 -1.29 -20.90 1.50
C ASP A 106 -1.60 -20.29 2.89
N LEU A 107 -0.92 -20.75 3.94
CA LEU A 107 -1.01 -20.14 5.26
C LEU A 107 -0.30 -18.77 5.27
N HIS A 108 0.91 -18.71 4.71
CA HIS A 108 1.74 -17.51 4.73
C HIS A 108 1.07 -16.32 4.04
N ALA A 109 0.54 -16.49 2.83
CA ALA A 109 -0.09 -15.36 2.17
C ALA A 109 -1.49 -15.03 2.73
N ALA A 110 -2.11 -15.92 3.53
CA ALA A 110 -3.37 -15.61 4.24
C ALA A 110 -3.09 -14.66 5.39
N LEU A 111 -2.00 -14.89 6.12
CA LEU A 111 -1.50 -14.01 7.18
C LEU A 111 -1.12 -12.64 6.63
N ILE A 112 -0.46 -12.61 5.48
CA ILE A 112 -0.06 -11.35 4.80
C ILE A 112 -1.30 -10.57 4.36
N ASP A 113 -2.30 -11.23 3.79
CA ASP A 113 -3.55 -10.58 3.38
C ASP A 113 -4.30 -9.98 4.59
N LEU A 114 -4.40 -10.74 5.69
CA LEU A 114 -4.97 -10.27 6.95
C LEU A 114 -4.24 -9.03 7.50
N TYR A 115 -2.90 -9.08 7.50
CA TYR A 115 -2.05 -7.98 7.98
C TYR A 115 -2.22 -6.70 7.14
N HIS A 116 -2.31 -6.84 5.82
CA HIS A 116 -2.49 -5.69 4.93
C HIS A 116 -3.89 -5.08 5.00
N ARG A 117 -4.94 -5.91 5.18
CA ARG A 117 -6.32 -5.41 5.36
C ARG A 117 -6.47 -4.47 6.55
N GLN A 118 -5.62 -4.61 7.57
CA GLN A 118 -5.62 -3.75 8.77
C GLN A 118 -4.73 -2.50 8.65
N GLY A 119 -4.24 -2.17 7.45
CA GLY A 119 -3.39 -1.01 7.25
C GLY A 119 -1.93 -1.21 7.65
N SER A 120 -1.48 -2.47 7.82
CA SER A 120 -0.09 -2.83 8.13
C SER A 120 0.46 -2.17 9.42
N PRO A 121 -0.20 -2.39 10.58
CA PRO A 121 0.18 -1.76 11.85
C PRO A 121 1.60 -2.15 12.27
N PRO A 122 2.39 -1.23 12.86
CA PRO A 122 3.73 -1.53 13.34
C PRO A 122 3.71 -2.69 14.35
N TYR A 123 4.68 -3.59 14.26
CA TYR A 123 4.72 -4.85 15.02
C TYR A 123 4.62 -4.68 16.55
N ARG A 124 5.12 -3.57 17.13
CA ARG A 124 4.95 -3.23 18.56
C ARG A 124 3.48 -3.02 18.92
N GLN A 125 2.69 -2.47 18.00
CA GLN A 125 1.25 -2.28 18.17
C GLN A 125 0.50 -3.61 18.08
N LEU A 126 0.95 -4.56 17.25
CA LEU A 126 0.40 -5.93 17.23
C LEU A 126 0.66 -6.68 18.53
N GLU A 127 1.86 -6.56 19.10
CA GLU A 127 2.22 -7.16 20.38
C GLU A 127 1.35 -6.60 21.53
N ALA A 128 1.12 -5.29 21.54
CA ALA A 128 0.22 -4.65 22.50
C ALA A 128 -1.24 -5.11 22.35
N ARG A 129 -1.70 -5.35 21.12
CA ARG A 129 -3.06 -5.87 20.83
C ARG A 129 -3.23 -7.34 21.22
N ALA A 130 -2.15 -8.12 21.20
CA ALA A 130 -2.15 -9.52 21.60
C ALA A 130 -2.04 -9.76 23.12
N GLY A 131 -2.11 -8.70 23.93
CA GLY A 131 -2.13 -8.81 25.40
C GLY A 131 -0.77 -8.71 26.10
N GLY A 132 0.33 -8.49 25.37
CA GLY A 132 1.66 -8.24 25.95
C GLY A 132 2.40 -9.49 26.49
N HIS A 133 3.73 -9.48 26.30
CA HIS A 133 4.78 -10.43 26.68
C HIS A 133 4.52 -11.93 26.45
N GLY A 134 4.98 -12.42 25.28
CA GLY A 134 5.24 -13.84 25.02
C GLY A 134 4.37 -14.48 23.94
N GLN A 135 3.19 -13.91 23.66
CA GLN A 135 2.24 -14.50 22.69
C GLN A 135 2.56 -14.13 21.23
N LEU A 136 3.13 -12.94 20.99
CA LEU A 136 3.64 -12.53 19.67
C LEU A 136 4.98 -11.78 19.81
N PRO A 137 6.11 -12.48 20.01
CA PRO A 137 7.40 -11.82 19.99
C PRO A 137 7.63 -11.12 18.65
N HIS A 138 7.98 -9.83 18.70
CA HIS A 138 8.24 -8.99 17.51
C HIS A 138 9.19 -9.65 16.49
N ALA A 139 10.25 -10.33 16.98
CA ALA A 139 11.21 -11.05 16.15
C ALA A 139 10.57 -12.25 15.41
N THR A 140 9.62 -12.95 16.04
CA THR A 140 8.89 -14.06 15.44
C THR A 140 7.90 -13.57 14.38
N VAL A 141 7.23 -12.44 14.62
CA VAL A 141 6.35 -11.80 13.63
C VAL A 141 7.11 -11.44 12.36
N GLY A 142 8.26 -10.77 12.51
CA GLY A 142 9.12 -10.44 11.37
C GLY A 142 9.60 -11.69 10.61
N ARG A 143 9.98 -12.76 11.33
CA ARG A 143 10.50 -14.00 10.74
C ARG A 143 9.41 -14.81 10.00
N VAL A 144 8.20 -14.85 10.54
CA VAL A 144 7.04 -15.50 9.91
C VAL A 144 6.60 -14.74 8.67
N LEU A 145 6.44 -13.41 8.76
CA LEU A 145 6.03 -12.59 7.62
C LEU A 145 7.07 -12.60 6.48
N SER A 146 8.36 -12.78 6.80
CA SER A 146 9.45 -12.92 5.83
C SER A 146 9.70 -14.36 5.34
N ARG A 147 8.85 -15.33 5.70
CA ARG A 147 8.98 -16.77 5.36
C ARG A 147 10.20 -17.48 5.95
N GLN A 148 10.93 -16.84 6.86
CA GLN A 148 12.13 -17.39 7.49
C GLN A 148 11.82 -18.42 8.59
N SER A 149 10.57 -18.50 9.07
CA SER A 149 10.14 -19.53 10.03
C SER A 149 8.70 -19.94 9.83
N ARG A 150 8.43 -21.24 10.00
CA ARG A 150 7.06 -21.76 10.08
C ARG A 150 6.43 -21.35 11.42
N PRO A 151 5.29 -20.63 11.41
CA PRO A 151 4.60 -20.26 12.64
C PRO A 151 4.00 -21.50 13.30
N ARG A 152 4.00 -21.53 14.62
CA ARG A 152 3.21 -22.50 15.39
C ARG A 152 1.74 -22.12 15.34
N GLN A 153 0.85 -23.09 15.55
CA GLN A 153 -0.60 -22.86 15.55
C GLN A 153 -1.02 -21.79 16.58
N GLU A 154 -0.42 -21.81 17.77
CA GLU A 154 -0.62 -20.79 18.81
C GLU A 154 -0.28 -19.37 18.32
N PHE A 155 0.82 -19.23 17.56
CA PHE A 155 1.22 -17.94 16.97
C PHE A 155 0.20 -17.47 15.94
N VAL A 156 -0.30 -18.37 15.08
CA VAL A 156 -1.31 -18.04 14.07
C VAL A 156 -2.58 -17.52 14.75
N LEU A 157 -3.05 -18.18 15.80
CA LEU A 157 -4.23 -17.77 16.56
C LEU A 157 -4.03 -16.41 17.23
N ALA A 158 -2.91 -16.21 17.92
CA ALA A 158 -2.60 -14.93 18.56
C ALA A 158 -2.47 -13.79 17.52
N PHE A 159 -1.87 -14.08 16.36
CA PHE A 159 -1.72 -13.11 15.27
C PHE A 159 -3.06 -12.73 14.65
N VAL A 160 -3.95 -13.71 14.47
CA VAL A 160 -5.31 -13.48 13.97
C VAL A 160 -6.14 -12.70 15.00
N GLN A 161 -6.03 -13.00 16.29
CA GLN A 161 -6.68 -12.22 17.36
C GLN A 161 -6.18 -10.78 17.41
N ALA A 162 -4.88 -10.55 17.21
CA ALA A 162 -4.30 -9.22 17.20
C ALA A 162 -4.64 -8.42 15.92
N CYS A 163 -4.88 -9.11 14.80
CA CYS A 163 -5.22 -8.54 13.50
C CYS A 163 -6.74 -8.54 13.21
N GLY A 164 -7.58 -9.16 14.03
CA GLY A 164 -8.97 -9.47 13.69
C GLY A 164 -9.95 -9.07 14.79
N ASP A 165 -11.14 -8.66 14.36
CA ASP A 165 -12.26 -8.36 15.24
C ASP A 165 -12.68 -9.60 16.04
N ARG A 166 -13.19 -9.42 17.26
CA ARG A 166 -13.46 -10.47 18.27
C ARG A 166 -14.62 -11.42 17.90
N SER A 167 -14.89 -11.65 16.62
CA SER A 167 -15.90 -12.59 16.14
C SER A 167 -15.32 -14.00 16.13
N GLY A 168 -15.70 -14.82 17.11
CA GLY A 168 -15.21 -16.18 17.32
C GLY A 168 -15.36 -17.16 16.14
N SER A 169 -16.13 -16.81 15.10
CA SER A 169 -16.34 -17.63 13.91
C SER A 169 -15.10 -17.75 13.02
N GLN A 170 -14.24 -16.73 12.95
CA GLN A 170 -12.99 -16.81 12.17
C GLN A 170 -11.91 -17.62 12.90
N LEU A 171 -11.85 -17.56 14.24
CA LEU A 171 -10.84 -18.28 15.04
C LEU A 171 -10.95 -19.80 14.88
N ALA A 172 -12.17 -20.34 14.80
CA ALA A 172 -12.41 -21.77 14.58
C ALA A 172 -12.00 -22.25 13.17
N ALA A 173 -12.01 -21.36 12.17
CA ALA A 173 -11.48 -21.67 10.86
C ALA A 173 -9.94 -21.74 10.92
N TRP A 174 -9.30 -20.76 11.55
CA TRP A 174 -7.83 -20.68 11.65
C TRP A 174 -7.22 -21.75 12.56
N SER A 175 -7.98 -22.30 13.51
CA SER A 175 -7.53 -23.42 14.33
C SER A 175 -7.49 -24.75 13.57
N ARG A 176 -8.18 -24.86 12.42
CA ARG A 176 -8.27 -26.08 11.60
C ARG A 176 -7.33 -26.08 10.39
N ALA A 177 -6.71 -24.94 10.09
CA ALA A 177 -5.74 -24.74 9.01
C ALA A 177 -4.30 -25.01 9.47
#